data_AF-A0A6I1UH58-F1
#
_entry.id   AF-A0A6I1UH58-F1
#
_cell.length_a   1.000
_cell.length_b   1.000
_cell.length_c   1.000
_cell.angle_alpha   90.00
_cell.angle_beta   90.00
_cell.angle_gamma   90.00
#
_symmetry.space_group_name_H-M   'P 1'
#
loop_
_entity.id
_entity.type
_entity.pdbx_description
1 polymer ?
#
loop_
_entity_poly.entity_id
_entity_poly.type
_entity_poly.pdbx_seq_one_letter_code
_entity_poly.pdbx_strand_id
1 'polypeptide(L)'
;MTPNKEDYLKCIYEIGIDLHKITNKEIAARMQVSPPAVTEMIKRMKSENLILKDKECGYLLTDLGLKLVSELYRKHRLIEVFLVHHLDYTSDQIHEEAEVLEHTVSDLFVERLDKLLGFPKTCPHGGTIPAKGELLVEINNLPLADIKEAGSYRLTRVHDSFAILHYLDKHSLHIGDPLQVKQFDGFSNTFTILSKDEDLQVGMDIAKQLYVEKID
;
A
#
# COMPACT_ATOMS: atom_id res chain seq x y z
N MET A 1 18.94 -0.22 -5.15
CA MET A 1 19.38 -0.22 -3.74
C MET A 1 19.29 -1.66 -3.23
N THR A 2 20.16 -2.11 -2.32
CA THR A 2 20.01 -3.45 -1.73
C THR A 2 18.90 -3.39 -0.68
N PRO A 3 17.86 -4.23 -0.76
CA PRO A 3 16.77 -4.17 0.19
C PRO A 3 17.22 -4.44 1.62
N ASN A 4 16.74 -3.62 2.54
CA ASN A 4 17.02 -3.70 3.95
C ASN A 4 15.89 -4.43 4.70
N LYS A 5 16.05 -4.65 6.00
CA LYS A 5 15.11 -5.43 6.83
C LYS A 5 13.70 -4.82 6.90
N GLU A 6 13.59 -3.50 6.84
CA GLU A 6 12.35 -2.75 6.88
C GLU A 6 11.51 -3.01 5.63
N ASP A 7 12.16 -3.08 4.46
CA ASP A 7 11.55 -3.40 3.17
C ASP A 7 10.94 -4.81 3.18
N TYR A 8 11.67 -5.78 3.76
CA TYR A 8 11.14 -7.14 3.94
C TYR A 8 9.93 -7.17 4.86
N LEU A 9 9.88 -6.29 5.86
CA LEU A 9 8.77 -6.22 6.80
C LEU A 9 7.52 -5.60 6.14
N LYS A 10 7.67 -4.53 5.35
CA LYS A 10 6.61 -3.98 4.49
C LYS A 10 6.11 -5.05 3.51
N CYS A 11 7.01 -5.75 2.82
CA CYS A 11 6.67 -6.81 1.88
C CYS A 11 5.87 -7.96 2.53
N ILE A 12 6.29 -8.45 3.70
CA ILE A 12 5.55 -9.50 4.43
C ILE A 12 4.17 -8.98 4.89
N TYR A 13 4.10 -7.73 5.35
CA TYR A 13 2.84 -7.10 5.73
C TYR A 13 1.86 -7.03 4.55
N GLU A 14 2.32 -6.55 3.39
CA GLU A 14 1.51 -6.42 2.18
C GLU A 14 1.03 -7.77 1.65
N ILE A 15 1.91 -8.78 1.57
CA ILE A 15 1.50 -10.14 1.17
C ILE A 15 0.45 -10.69 2.15
N GLY A 16 0.59 -10.40 3.45
CA GLY A 16 -0.35 -10.85 4.48
C GLY A 16 -1.77 -10.30 4.32
N ILE A 17 -1.94 -9.14 3.66
CA ILE A 17 -3.26 -8.55 3.38
C ILE A 17 -4.05 -9.40 2.39
N ASP A 18 -3.37 -10.04 1.43
CA ASP A 18 -4.01 -10.88 0.40
C ASP A 18 -4.51 -12.24 0.96
N LEU A 19 -4.39 -12.48 2.28
CA LEU A 19 -4.87 -13.65 3.04
C LEU A 19 -4.44 -15.02 2.50
N HIS A 20 -3.37 -15.07 1.70
CA HIS A 20 -2.78 -16.32 1.23
C HIS A 20 -1.48 -16.64 1.98
N LYS A 21 -1.00 -17.88 1.81
CA LYS A 21 0.23 -18.35 2.44
C LYS A 21 1.44 -17.61 1.90
N ILE A 22 2.17 -16.92 2.78
CA ILE A 22 3.40 -16.20 2.45
C ILE A 22 4.54 -17.20 2.20
N THR A 23 5.16 -17.14 1.02
CA THR A 23 6.28 -18.02 0.64
C THR A 23 7.58 -17.25 0.41
N ASN A 24 8.73 -17.88 0.67
CA ASN A 24 10.03 -17.26 0.35
C ASN A 24 10.18 -16.98 -1.15
N LYS A 25 9.54 -17.79 -2.01
CA LYS A 25 9.56 -17.60 -3.47
C LYS A 25 8.89 -16.28 -3.85
N GLU A 26 7.77 -15.99 -3.22
CA GLU A 26 7.03 -14.76 -3.48
C GLU A 26 7.74 -13.53 -2.91
N ILE A 27 8.25 -13.61 -1.67
CA ILE A 27 9.08 -12.54 -1.11
C ILE A 27 10.27 -12.28 -2.03
N ALA A 28 10.95 -13.32 -2.52
CA ALA A 28 12.08 -13.18 -3.46
C ALA A 28 11.67 -12.47 -4.76
N ALA A 29 10.49 -12.80 -5.29
CA ALA A 29 9.96 -12.20 -6.51
C ALA A 29 9.59 -10.72 -6.32
N ARG A 30 8.83 -10.39 -5.26
CA ARG A 30 8.43 -9.00 -4.96
C ARG A 30 9.65 -8.12 -4.64
N MET A 31 10.60 -8.65 -3.87
CA MET A 31 11.83 -7.94 -3.48
C MET A 31 12.93 -7.96 -4.56
N GLN A 32 12.76 -8.72 -5.65
CA GLN A 32 13.75 -8.91 -6.72
C GLN A 32 15.14 -9.36 -6.21
N VAL A 33 15.15 -10.30 -5.26
CA VAL A 33 16.36 -10.84 -4.62
C VAL A 33 16.42 -12.36 -4.74
N SER A 34 17.60 -12.94 -4.47
CA SER A 34 17.77 -14.39 -4.52
C SER A 34 17.04 -15.11 -3.35
N PRO A 35 16.49 -16.32 -3.54
CA PRO A 35 15.87 -17.09 -2.47
C PRO A 35 16.78 -17.36 -1.24
N PRO A 36 18.10 -17.58 -1.40
CA PRO A 36 19.02 -17.65 -0.26
C PRO A 36 19.08 -16.35 0.55
N ALA A 37 19.09 -15.18 -0.10
CA ALA A 37 19.07 -13.89 0.59
C ALA A 37 17.80 -13.71 1.42
N VAL A 38 16.64 -14.09 0.89
CA VAL A 38 15.38 -14.12 1.66
C VAL A 38 15.50 -15.03 2.88
N THR A 39 16.09 -16.21 2.71
CA THR A 39 16.19 -17.19 3.81
C THR A 39 17.05 -16.65 4.96
N GLU A 40 18.18 -16.01 4.66
CA GLU A 40 19.03 -15.38 5.67
C GLU A 40 18.34 -14.18 6.33
N MET A 41 17.64 -13.33 5.57
CA MET A 41 16.91 -12.19 6.14
C MET A 41 15.77 -12.65 7.05
N ILE A 42 14.98 -13.65 6.63
CA ILE A 42 13.91 -14.23 7.46
C ILE A 42 14.47 -14.80 8.76
N LYS A 43 15.62 -15.50 8.71
CA LYS A 43 16.29 -16.03 9.91
C LYS A 43 16.66 -14.90 10.86
N ARG A 44 17.19 -13.79 10.35
CA ARG A 44 17.51 -12.60 11.12
C ARG A 44 16.26 -11.97 11.74
N MET A 45 15.22 -11.69 10.95
CA MET A 45 13.96 -11.10 11.42
C MET A 45 13.29 -11.93 12.52
N LYS A 46 13.36 -13.28 12.42
CA LYS A 46 12.90 -14.18 13.49
C LYS A 46 13.73 -14.03 14.77
N SER A 47 15.06 -13.97 14.66
CA SER A 47 15.94 -13.79 15.82
C SER A 47 15.74 -12.45 16.54
N GLU A 48 15.29 -11.44 15.80
CA GLU A 48 14.94 -10.11 16.32
C GLU A 48 13.46 -10.01 16.76
N ASN A 49 12.72 -11.13 16.77
CA ASN A 49 11.32 -11.21 17.17
C ASN A 49 10.37 -10.29 16.37
N LEU A 50 10.68 -10.01 15.10
CA LEU A 50 9.82 -9.20 14.22
C LEU A 50 8.73 -10.04 13.53
N ILE A 51 9.04 -11.31 13.26
CA ILE A 51 8.14 -12.24 12.59
C ILE A 51 8.19 -13.62 13.25
N LEU A 52 7.11 -14.38 13.07
CA LEU A 52 6.96 -15.77 13.49
C LEU A 52 6.67 -16.64 12.27
N LYS A 53 7.07 -17.91 12.34
CA LYS A 53 6.72 -18.90 11.31
C LYS A 53 5.36 -19.49 11.66
N ASP A 54 4.45 -19.45 10.71
CA ASP A 54 3.13 -20.06 10.84
C ASP A 54 2.92 -21.15 9.78
N LYS A 55 2.12 -22.18 10.11
CA LYS A 55 1.86 -23.32 9.21
C LYS A 55 0.88 -22.97 8.09
N GLU A 56 -0.11 -22.14 8.40
CA GLU A 56 -1.21 -21.77 7.52
C GLU A 56 -0.83 -20.55 6.69
N CYS A 57 -0.48 -19.45 7.36
CA CYS A 57 -0.15 -18.16 6.74
C CYS A 57 1.31 -18.08 6.28
N GLY A 58 2.17 -19.01 6.68
CA GLY A 58 3.60 -19.01 6.33
C GLY A 58 4.44 -18.11 7.22
N TYR A 59 4.12 -16.82 7.34
CA TYR A 59 4.73 -15.88 8.29
C TYR A 59 3.67 -14.96 8.89
N LEU A 60 3.86 -14.58 10.15
CA LEU A 60 3.05 -13.57 10.85
C LEU A 60 3.98 -12.51 11.42
N LEU A 61 3.56 -11.24 11.38
CA LEU A 61 4.24 -10.19 12.13
C LEU A 61 3.92 -10.34 13.62
N THR A 62 4.91 -10.10 14.49
CA THR A 62 4.68 -9.95 15.92
C THR A 62 4.15 -8.55 16.25
N ASP A 63 3.75 -8.30 17.49
CA ASP A 63 3.43 -6.93 17.94
C ASP A 63 4.58 -5.95 17.71
N LEU A 64 5.83 -6.41 17.85
CA LEU A 64 7.01 -5.60 17.57
C LEU A 64 7.15 -5.33 16.06
N GLY A 65 6.92 -6.35 15.22
CA GLY A 65 6.91 -6.21 13.77
C GLY A 65 5.82 -5.25 13.30
N LEU A 66 4.59 -5.38 13.82
CA LEU A 66 3.47 -4.50 13.48
C LEU A 66 3.75 -3.04 13.87
N LYS A 67 4.31 -2.79 15.06
CA LYS A 67 4.74 -1.44 15.46
C LYS A 67 5.78 -0.86 14.50
N LEU A 68 6.78 -1.66 14.13
CA LEU A 68 7.82 -1.20 13.21
C LEU A 68 7.26 -0.90 11.81
N VAL A 69 6.39 -1.76 11.26
CA VAL A 69 5.69 -1.49 10.00
C VAL A 69 4.86 -0.21 10.08
N SER A 70 4.17 0.01 11.20
CA SER A 70 3.33 1.19 11.38
C SER A 70 4.15 2.47 11.35
N GLU A 71 5.32 2.47 12.00
CA GLU A 71 6.27 3.59 11.93
C GLU A 71 6.84 3.76 10.51
N LEU A 72 7.14 2.68 9.79
CA LEU A 72 7.63 2.76 8.40
C LEU A 72 6.61 3.41 7.48
N TYR A 73 5.36 2.94 7.48
CA TYR A 73 4.31 3.58 6.69
C TYR A 73 4.05 5.01 7.12
N ARG A 74 4.16 5.33 8.41
CA ARG A 74 4.06 6.71 8.90
C ARG A 74 5.14 7.60 8.30
N LYS A 75 6.41 7.17 8.33
CA LYS A 75 7.54 7.92 7.73
C LYS A 75 7.32 8.11 6.24
N HIS A 76 7.11 7.01 5.53
CA HIS A 76 6.89 6.99 4.09
C HIS A 76 5.79 7.98 3.69
N ARG A 77 4.59 7.80 4.26
CA ARG A 77 3.40 8.58 3.90
C ARG A 77 3.50 10.06 4.26
N LEU A 78 4.15 10.41 5.37
CA LEU A 78 4.40 11.82 5.69
C LEU A 78 5.39 12.47 4.71
N ILE A 79 6.41 11.72 4.28
CA ILE A 79 7.33 12.18 3.24
C ILE A 79 6.57 12.37 1.92
N GLU A 80 5.74 11.42 1.50
CA GLU A 80 4.91 11.55 0.29
C GLU A 80 4.05 12.83 0.32
N VAL A 81 3.33 13.07 1.43
CA VAL A 81 2.49 14.28 1.59
C VAL A 81 3.33 15.55 1.45
N PHE A 82 4.53 15.57 2.04
CA PHE A 82 5.43 16.72 1.93
C PHE A 82 5.95 16.94 0.51
N LEU A 83 6.41 15.88 -0.15
CA LEU A 83 6.93 15.95 -1.52
C LEU A 83 5.87 16.48 -2.49
N VAL A 84 4.63 16.02 -2.38
CA VAL A 84 3.53 16.49 -3.24
C VAL A 84 3.12 17.91 -2.91
N HIS A 85 2.76 18.20 -1.65
CA HIS A 85 2.09 19.46 -1.32
C HIS A 85 3.04 20.64 -1.14
N HIS A 86 4.33 20.40 -0.93
CA HIS A 86 5.30 21.47 -0.69
C HIS A 86 6.42 21.57 -1.73
N LEU A 87 6.69 20.50 -2.47
CA LEU A 87 7.78 20.48 -3.47
C LEU A 87 7.28 20.17 -4.90
N ASP A 88 5.97 20.06 -5.11
CA ASP A 88 5.34 19.85 -6.41
C ASP A 88 5.81 18.58 -7.14
N TYR A 89 6.14 17.51 -6.40
CA TYR A 89 6.47 16.22 -7.00
C TYR A 89 5.24 15.57 -7.65
N THR A 90 5.45 14.88 -8.78
CA THR A 90 4.41 14.08 -9.46
C THR A 90 4.33 12.66 -8.91
N SER A 91 3.21 11.96 -9.14
CA SER A 91 2.99 10.53 -8.81
C SER A 91 4.21 9.67 -9.13
N ASP A 92 4.76 9.83 -10.34
CA ASP A 92 5.92 9.09 -10.84
C ASP A 92 7.22 9.34 -10.06
N GLN A 93 7.37 10.52 -9.45
CA GLN A 93 8.60 10.96 -8.79
C GLN A 93 8.62 10.64 -7.29
N ILE A 94 7.45 10.59 -6.65
CA ILE A 94 7.35 10.50 -5.19
C ILE A 94 7.86 9.14 -4.69
N HIS A 95 7.47 8.04 -5.33
CA HIS A 95 7.72 6.69 -4.81
C HIS A 95 9.22 6.41 -4.61
N GLU A 96 10.04 6.68 -5.63
CA GLU A 96 11.48 6.44 -5.56
C GLU A 96 12.17 7.32 -4.50
N GLU A 97 11.76 8.59 -4.38
CA GLU A 97 12.34 9.52 -3.41
C GLU A 97 11.91 9.18 -1.97
N ALA A 98 10.63 8.86 -1.77
CA ALA A 98 10.08 8.49 -0.46
C ALA A 98 10.72 7.21 0.10
N GLU A 99 10.91 6.18 -0.75
CA GLU A 99 11.62 4.93 -0.39
C GLU A 99 13.08 5.19 0.05
N VAL A 100 13.79 6.16 -0.54
CA VAL A 100 15.16 6.49 -0.10
C VAL A 100 15.13 7.27 1.22
N LEU A 101 14.24 8.25 1.33
CA LEU A 101 14.18 9.14 2.49
C LEU A 101 13.69 8.41 3.76
N GLU A 102 12.76 7.45 3.65
CA GLU A 102 12.16 6.78 4.82
C GLU A 102 13.19 6.09 5.72
N HIS A 103 14.28 5.57 5.14
CA HIS A 103 15.34 4.87 5.87
C HIS A 103 16.45 5.78 6.39
N THR A 104 16.46 7.06 5.99
CA THR A 104 17.55 8.00 6.32
C THR A 104 17.14 9.09 7.29
N VAL A 105 15.84 9.42 7.33
CA VAL A 105 15.32 10.46 8.21
C VAL A 105 15.23 9.98 9.66
N SER A 106 15.54 10.88 10.60
CA SER A 106 15.39 10.61 12.03
C SER A 106 13.92 10.68 12.47
N ASP A 107 13.58 10.03 13.59
CA ASP A 107 12.23 10.12 14.16
C ASP A 107 11.84 11.58 14.53
N LEU A 108 12.81 12.38 14.99
CA LEU A 108 12.60 13.82 15.27
C LEU A 108 12.24 14.61 14.00
N PHE A 109 12.82 14.26 12.85
CA PHE A 109 12.46 14.86 11.56
C PHE A 109 11.00 14.55 11.23
N VAL A 110 10.61 13.28 11.35
CA VAL A 110 9.25 12.80 11.02
C VAL A 110 8.20 13.44 11.93
N GLU A 111 8.49 13.58 13.23
CA GLU A 111 7.60 14.27 14.17
C GLU A 111 7.40 15.75 13.84
N ARG A 112 8.47 16.45 13.47
CA ARG A 112 8.39 17.85 13.05
C ARG A 112 7.67 17.99 11.71
N LEU A 113 7.87 17.04 10.81
CA LEU A 113 7.20 16.98 9.52
C LEU A 113 5.69 16.79 9.69
N ASP A 114 5.26 15.84 10.52
CA ASP A 114 3.84 15.62 10.82
C ASP A 114 3.15 16.89 11.34
N LYS A 115 3.82 17.59 12.26
CA LYS A 115 3.34 18.88 12.77
C LYS A 115 3.30 19.96 11.69
N LEU A 116 4.33 20.04 10.84
CA LEU A 116 4.40 21.01 9.74
C LEU A 116 3.22 20.81 8.76
N LEU A 117 2.90 19.56 8.46
CA LEU A 117 1.82 19.16 7.55
C LEU A 117 0.42 19.28 8.18
N GLY A 118 0.31 19.66 9.45
CA GLY A 118 -0.98 19.81 10.13
C GLY A 118 -1.64 18.48 10.51
N PHE A 119 -0.87 17.44 10.77
CA PHE A 119 -1.34 16.11 11.18
C PHE A 119 -2.27 15.43 10.14
N PRO A 120 -1.81 15.26 8.89
CA PRO A 120 -2.60 14.61 7.85
C PRO A 120 -2.98 13.18 8.26
N LYS A 121 -4.20 12.77 7.89
CA LYS A 121 -4.71 11.41 8.20
C LYS A 121 -4.47 10.39 7.10
N THR A 122 -4.22 10.87 5.88
CA THR A 122 -3.98 10.02 4.71
C THR A 122 -2.87 10.60 3.86
N CYS A 123 -2.16 9.73 3.13
CA CYS A 123 -1.23 10.14 2.08
C CYS A 123 -1.95 10.47 0.77
N PRO A 124 -1.24 10.98 -0.25
CA PRO A 124 -1.83 11.29 -1.57
C PRO A 124 -2.51 10.08 -2.23
N HIS A 125 -2.05 8.86 -1.91
CA HIS A 125 -2.63 7.61 -2.41
C HIS A 125 -3.81 7.10 -1.57
N GLY A 126 -4.25 7.84 -0.56
CA GLY A 126 -5.37 7.50 0.32
C GLY A 126 -5.04 6.52 1.46
N GLY A 127 -3.77 6.15 1.61
CA GLY A 127 -3.27 5.29 2.69
C GLY A 127 -3.21 6.01 4.03
N THR A 128 -3.62 5.34 5.10
CA THR A 128 -3.74 5.90 6.45
C THR A 128 -2.38 6.26 7.06
N ILE A 129 -2.26 7.45 7.65
CA ILE A 129 -1.07 7.83 8.41
C ILE A 129 -1.36 7.56 9.89
N PRO A 130 -0.78 6.49 10.49
CA PRO A 130 -1.03 6.22 11.91
C PRO A 130 -0.38 7.30 12.77
N ALA A 131 -0.94 7.56 13.95
CA ALA A 131 -0.26 8.41 14.92
C ALA A 131 1.00 7.70 15.47
N LYS A 132 1.92 8.47 16.04
CA LYS A 132 3.15 7.92 16.61
C LYS A 132 2.83 6.84 17.66
N GLY A 133 3.39 5.65 17.50
CA GLY A 133 3.22 4.51 18.40
C GLY A 133 1.89 3.76 18.27
N GLU A 134 0.99 4.20 17.38
CA GLU A 134 -0.24 3.48 17.04
C GLU A 134 0.00 2.44 15.94
N LEU A 135 -0.84 1.41 15.91
CA LEU A 135 -0.81 0.43 14.84
C LEU A 135 -1.46 1.00 13.58
N LEU A 136 -0.88 0.70 12.42
CA LEU A 136 -1.48 0.98 11.13
C LEU A 136 -2.78 0.18 10.99
N VAL A 137 -3.88 0.90 10.84
CA VAL A 137 -5.19 0.36 10.49
C VAL A 137 -5.71 1.18 9.33
N GLU A 138 -5.93 0.56 8.18
CA GLU A 138 -6.43 1.28 7.02
C GLU A 138 -7.90 1.68 7.21
N ILE A 139 -8.18 2.99 7.11
CA ILE A 139 -9.54 3.53 7.10
C ILE A 139 -10.26 3.08 5.82
N ASN A 140 -9.55 3.15 4.68
CA ASN A 140 -10.07 2.79 3.36
C ASN A 140 -9.66 1.36 3.00
N ASN A 141 -10.50 0.37 3.32
CA ASN A 141 -10.11 -1.04 3.26
C ASN A 141 -11.02 -1.96 2.43
N LEU A 142 -12.06 -1.42 1.76
CA LEU A 142 -12.93 -2.20 0.86
C LEU A 142 -12.35 -2.21 -0.56
N PRO A 143 -11.81 -3.34 -1.06
CA PRO A 143 -11.30 -3.42 -2.42
C PRO A 143 -12.45 -3.41 -3.43
N LEU A 144 -12.22 -2.86 -4.63
CA LEU A 144 -13.15 -2.95 -5.75
C LEU A 144 -13.46 -4.42 -6.09
N ALA A 145 -12.46 -5.29 -5.94
CA ALA A 145 -12.60 -6.74 -6.15
C ALA A 145 -13.69 -7.41 -5.29
N ASP A 146 -14.02 -6.83 -4.12
CA ASP A 146 -15.01 -7.39 -3.20
C ASP A 146 -16.42 -6.79 -3.37
N ILE A 147 -16.59 -5.85 -4.32
CA ILE A 147 -17.88 -5.22 -4.60
C ILE A 147 -18.84 -6.22 -5.23
N LYS A 148 -20.00 -6.38 -4.60
CA LYS A 148 -21.10 -7.26 -5.05
C LYS A 148 -22.27 -6.50 -5.65
N GLU A 149 -22.43 -5.24 -5.26
CA GLU A 149 -23.55 -4.40 -5.68
C GLU A 149 -23.07 -3.34 -6.66
N ALA A 150 -23.72 -3.26 -7.81
CA ALA A 150 -23.60 -2.11 -8.70
C ALA A 150 -24.05 -0.83 -7.97
N GLY A 151 -23.45 0.30 -8.33
CA GLY A 151 -23.77 1.58 -7.68
C GLY A 151 -22.69 2.63 -7.82
N SER A 152 -22.90 3.75 -7.14
CA SER A 152 -21.94 4.85 -7.06
C SER A 152 -20.97 4.59 -5.92
N TYR A 153 -19.69 4.75 -6.20
CA TYR A 153 -18.59 4.59 -5.28
C TYR A 153 -17.60 5.74 -5.45
N ARG A 154 -16.71 5.92 -4.48
CA ARG A 154 -15.58 6.85 -4.54
C ARG A 154 -14.29 6.06 -4.50
N LEU A 155 -13.31 6.38 -5.35
CA LEU A 155 -11.96 5.84 -5.21
C LEU A 155 -11.29 6.49 -4.00
N THR A 156 -11.05 5.74 -2.94
CA THR A 156 -10.57 6.30 -1.66
C THR A 156 -9.12 5.96 -1.34
N ARG A 157 -8.60 4.85 -1.86
CA ARG A 157 -7.19 4.46 -1.69
C ARG A 157 -6.73 3.55 -2.82
N VAL A 158 -5.44 3.57 -3.11
CA VAL A 158 -4.78 2.60 -3.99
C VAL A 158 -3.50 2.08 -3.33
N HIS A 159 -2.96 0.96 -3.79
CA HIS A 159 -1.59 0.59 -3.44
C HIS A 159 -0.60 1.53 -4.09
N ASP A 160 0.41 1.93 -3.31
CA ASP A 160 1.53 2.72 -3.80
C ASP A 160 2.50 1.81 -4.57
N SER A 161 2.19 1.59 -5.85
CA SER A 161 3.06 0.88 -6.76
C SER A 161 3.07 1.59 -8.11
N PHE A 162 4.25 1.68 -8.72
CA PHE A 162 4.44 2.35 -10.00
C PHE A 162 3.43 1.88 -11.07
N ALA A 163 3.16 0.57 -11.15
CA ALA A 163 2.23 0.01 -12.12
C ALA A 163 0.78 0.50 -11.94
N ILE A 164 0.33 0.63 -10.69
CA ILE A 164 -1.03 1.11 -10.38
C ILE A 164 -1.13 2.61 -10.57
N LEU A 165 -0.15 3.38 -10.09
CA LEU A 165 -0.13 4.83 -10.30
C LEU A 165 -0.14 5.17 -11.79
N HIS A 166 0.70 4.50 -12.59
CA HIS A 166 0.72 4.68 -14.04
C HIS A 166 -0.61 4.27 -14.72
N TYR A 167 -1.26 3.20 -14.22
CA TYR A 167 -2.58 2.79 -14.72
C TYR A 167 -3.64 3.88 -14.47
N LEU A 168 -3.66 4.45 -13.25
CA LEU A 168 -4.59 5.52 -12.89
C LEU A 168 -4.37 6.76 -13.74
N ASP A 169 -3.12 7.21 -13.89
CA ASP A 169 -2.77 8.39 -14.69
C ASP A 169 -3.17 8.21 -16.16
N LYS A 170 -2.89 7.04 -16.74
CA LYS A 170 -3.31 6.69 -18.11
C LYS A 170 -4.82 6.78 -18.32
N HIS A 171 -5.59 6.42 -17.30
CA HIS A 171 -7.06 6.45 -17.32
C HIS A 171 -7.64 7.71 -16.65
N SER A 172 -6.80 8.69 -16.31
CA SER A 172 -7.19 9.94 -15.63
C SER A 172 -8.04 9.71 -14.38
N LEU A 173 -7.76 8.64 -13.62
CA LEU A 173 -8.41 8.32 -12.35
C LEU A 173 -7.59 8.88 -11.19
N HIS A 174 -8.25 9.54 -10.24
CA HIS A 174 -7.61 10.12 -9.08
C HIS A 174 -8.30 9.69 -7.79
N ILE A 175 -7.56 9.71 -6.69
CA ILE A 175 -8.16 9.56 -5.36
C ILE A 175 -9.20 10.67 -5.17
N GLY A 176 -10.39 10.27 -4.71
CA GLY A 176 -11.56 11.12 -4.54
C GLY A 176 -12.53 11.09 -5.71
N ASP A 177 -12.15 10.58 -6.88
CA ASP A 177 -13.02 10.52 -8.06
C ASP A 177 -14.25 9.62 -7.79
N PRO A 178 -15.45 10.05 -8.22
CA PRO A 178 -16.62 9.19 -8.24
C PRO A 178 -16.51 8.16 -9.36
N LEU A 179 -16.86 6.91 -9.05
CA LEU A 179 -16.91 5.78 -9.96
C LEU A 179 -18.32 5.19 -9.92
N GLN A 180 -18.87 4.81 -11.07
CA GLN A 180 -20.09 4.01 -11.10
C GLN A 180 -19.76 2.58 -11.50
N VAL A 181 -19.85 1.66 -10.54
CA VAL A 181 -19.65 0.23 -10.79
C VAL A 181 -20.91 -0.32 -11.42
N LYS A 182 -20.82 -0.77 -12.68
CA LYS A 182 -21.97 -1.27 -13.45
C LYS A 182 -22.22 -2.75 -13.23
N GLN A 183 -21.19 -3.56 -13.49
CA GLN A 183 -21.28 -5.02 -13.42
C GLN A 183 -19.90 -5.66 -13.25
N PHE A 184 -19.89 -6.85 -12.67
CA PHE A 184 -18.77 -7.77 -12.71
C PHE A 184 -19.09 -8.90 -13.68
N ASP A 185 -18.22 -9.11 -14.66
CA ASP A 185 -18.30 -10.25 -15.57
C ASP A 185 -17.38 -11.37 -15.08
N GLY A 186 -17.98 -12.44 -14.56
CA GLY A 186 -17.26 -13.60 -14.05
C GLY A 186 -16.58 -14.45 -15.12
N PHE A 187 -16.94 -14.32 -16.40
CA PHE A 187 -16.27 -15.03 -17.49
C PHE A 187 -14.95 -14.34 -17.87
N SER A 188 -14.98 -13.02 -18.05
CA SER A 188 -13.77 -12.23 -18.34
C SER A 188 -12.95 -11.88 -17.10
N ASN A 189 -13.52 -12.06 -15.90
CA ASN A 189 -12.94 -11.68 -14.62
C ASN A 189 -12.61 -10.18 -14.54
N THR A 190 -13.55 -9.34 -15.02
CA THR A 190 -13.41 -7.89 -15.09
C THR A 190 -14.61 -7.16 -14.50
N PHE A 191 -14.36 -6.00 -13.90
CA PHE A 191 -15.36 -5.01 -13.55
C PHE A 191 -15.52 -4.00 -14.68
N THR A 192 -16.75 -3.61 -14.99
CA THR A 192 -17.01 -2.41 -15.80
C THR A 192 -17.35 -1.26 -14.86
N ILE A 193 -16.51 -0.22 -14.87
CA ILE A 193 -16.76 1.03 -14.15
C ILE A 193 -16.95 2.16 -15.14
N LEU A 194 -17.81 3.12 -14.80
CA LEU A 194 -17.96 4.38 -15.52
C LEU A 194 -17.25 5.48 -14.73
N SER A 195 -16.31 6.16 -15.38
CA SER A 195 -15.59 7.32 -14.85
C SER A 195 -15.54 8.39 -15.91
N LYS A 196 -15.89 9.63 -15.57
CA LYS A 196 -15.87 10.79 -16.50
C LYS A 196 -16.55 10.51 -17.85
N ASP A 197 -17.70 9.83 -17.81
CA ASP A 197 -18.51 9.42 -18.96
C ASP A 197 -17.89 8.34 -19.89
N GLU A 198 -16.76 7.74 -19.51
CA GLU A 198 -16.13 6.63 -20.23
C GLU A 198 -16.22 5.31 -19.46
N ASP A 199 -16.55 4.24 -20.18
CA ASP A 199 -16.52 2.88 -19.62
C ASP A 199 -15.09 2.34 -19.62
N LEU A 200 -14.65 1.91 -18.43
CA LEU A 200 -13.35 1.28 -18.21
C LEU A 200 -13.54 -0.14 -17.71
N GLN A 201 -12.89 -1.08 -18.39
CA GLN A 201 -12.75 -2.45 -17.90
C GLN A 201 -11.55 -2.57 -16.96
N VAL A 202 -11.80 -2.99 -15.73
CA VAL A 202 -10.80 -3.19 -14.69
C VAL A 202 -10.69 -4.68 -14.40
N GLY A 203 -9.55 -5.28 -14.72
CA GLY A 203 -9.29 -6.67 -14.40
C GLY A 203 -9.18 -6.92 -12.90
N MET A 204 -9.46 -8.15 -12.46
CA MET A 204 -9.45 -8.54 -11.05
C MET A 204 -8.15 -8.17 -10.31
N ASP A 205 -6.99 -8.34 -10.94
CA ASP A 205 -5.70 -8.04 -10.29
C ASP A 205 -5.48 -6.54 -10.05
N ILE A 206 -6.10 -5.68 -10.87
CA ILE A 206 -6.13 -4.23 -10.65
C ILE A 206 -7.20 -3.90 -9.61
N ALA A 207 -8.38 -4.51 -9.70
CA ALA A 207 -9.50 -4.28 -8.79
C ALA A 207 -9.15 -4.61 -7.33
N LYS A 208 -8.27 -5.59 -7.07
CA LYS A 208 -7.74 -5.87 -5.73
C LYS A 208 -6.92 -4.73 -5.15
N GLN A 209 -6.40 -3.86 -6.00
CA GLN A 209 -5.50 -2.78 -5.62
C GLN A 209 -6.15 -1.41 -5.57
N LEU A 210 -7.42 -1.32 -5.98
CA LEU A 210 -8.25 -0.12 -5.88
C LEU A 210 -9.22 -0.29 -4.72
N TYR A 211 -9.24 0.66 -3.80
CA TYR A 211 -10.12 0.65 -2.63
C TYR A 211 -11.16 1.75 -2.76
N VAL A 212 -12.40 1.39 -2.49
CA VAL A 212 -13.56 2.25 -2.74
C VAL A 212 -14.48 2.36 -1.53
N GLU A 213 -15.24 3.44 -1.48
CA GLU A 213 -16.31 3.65 -0.50
C GLU A 213 -17.64 3.87 -1.25
N LYS A 214 -18.74 3.31 -0.76
CA LYS A 214 -20.06 3.50 -1.38
C LYS A 214 -20.52 4.95 -1.16
N ILE A 215 -21.00 5.60 -2.22
CA ILE A 215 -21.61 6.92 -2.15
C ILE A 215 -23.12 6.71 -2.05
N ASP A 216 -23.72 7.25 -0.99
CA ASP A 216 -25.17 7.33 -0.82
C ASP A 216 -25.83 8.29 -1.84
#